data_AF-A0A838P1V8-F1
#
_entry.id   AF-A0A838P1V8-F1
#
_cell.length_a   1.000
_cell.length_b   1.000
_cell.length_c   1.000
_cell.angle_alpha   90.00
_cell.angle_beta   90.00
_cell.angle_gamma   90.00
#
_symmetry.space_group_name_H-M   'P 1'
#
loop_
_entity.id
_entity.type
_entity.pdbx_description
1 polymer ?
#
loop_
_entity_poly.entity_id
_entity_poly.type
_entity_poly.pdbx_seq_one_letter_code
_entity_poly.pdbx_strand_id
1 'polypeptide(L)' 'MTGSPSSFSAAVADRYTVERELGRGGMATVYLAQDLRHDRPVALKVLHPELAQLLGPERFQREIKLAARLQHPHILTV' A
#
# COMPACT_ATOMS: atom_id res chain seq x y z
N MET A 1 -18.35 9.47 -1.94
CA MET A 1 -17.16 10.17 -2.45
C MET A 1 -15.97 9.25 -2.28
N THR A 2 -15.82 8.31 -3.21
CA THR A 2 -14.65 7.43 -3.29
C THR A 2 -13.47 8.26 -3.78
N GLY A 3 -12.35 8.27 -3.04
CA GLY A 3 -11.13 8.91 -3.51
C GLY A 3 -10.76 8.31 -4.86
N SER A 4 -10.86 9.11 -5.91
CA SER A 4 -10.50 8.69 -7.27
C SER A 4 -9.05 8.14 -7.24
N PRO A 5 -8.72 7.08 -7.99
CA PRO A 5 -7.33 6.60 -8.11
C PRO A 5 -6.33 7.74 -8.42
N SER A 6 -6.79 8.80 -9.08
CA SER A 6 -6.00 10.01 -9.35
C SER A 6 -5.55 10.77 -8.09
N SER A 7 -6.34 10.79 -7.01
CA SER A 7 -5.96 11.51 -5.78
C SER A 7 -4.88 10.75 -4.99
N PHE A 8 -4.93 9.42 -4.99
CA PHE A 8 -3.88 8.60 -4.37
C PHE A 8 -2.57 8.73 -5.13
N SER A 9 -2.57 8.52 -6.45
CA SER A 9 -1.36 8.65 -7.26
C SER A 9 -0.71 10.02 -7.10
N ALA A 10 -1.49 11.10 -7.08
CA ALA A 10 -0.98 12.44 -6.82
C ALA A 10 -0.39 12.60 -5.40
N ALA A 11 -1.01 11.98 -4.39
CA ALA A 11 -0.56 12.07 -3.00
C ALA A 11 0.78 11.37 -2.73
N VAL A 12 1.18 10.43 -3.58
CA VAL A 12 2.45 9.68 -3.45
C VAL A 12 3.47 10.02 -4.54
N ALA A 13 3.13 10.94 -5.46
CA ALA A 13 3.94 11.25 -6.64
C ALA A 13 5.31 11.86 -6.34
N ASP A 14 5.52 12.37 -5.12
CA ASP A 14 6.82 12.89 -4.66
C ASP A 14 7.88 11.79 -4.51
N ARG A 15 7.44 10.54 -4.32
CA ARG A 15 8.32 9.40 -4.05
C ARG A 15 8.04 8.19 -4.94
N TYR A 16 6.82 8.03 -5.42
CA TYR A 16 6.39 6.85 -6.14
C TYR A 16 5.65 7.20 -7.43
N THR A 17 6.03 6.53 -8.52
CA THR A 17 5.23 6.52 -9.75
C THR A 17 4.34 5.29 -9.75
N VAL A 18 3.03 5.47 -9.63
CA VAL A 18 2.05 4.37 -9.67
C VAL A 18 1.85 3.92 -11.12
N GLU A 19 2.08 2.64 -11.40
CA GLU A 19 2.01 2.10 -12.76
C GLU A 19 0.66 1.43 -13.06
N ARG A 20 0.31 0.40 -12.27
CA ARG A 20 -0.91 -0.40 -12.50
C ARG A 20 -1.37 -1.11 -11.24
N GLU A 21 -2.64 -1.50 -11.22
CA GLU A 21 -3.18 -2.40 -10.21
C GLU A 21 -2.56 -3.81 -10.37
N LEU A 22 -2.12 -4.40 -9.26
CA LEU A 22 -1.67 -5.79 -9.17
C LEU A 22 -2.79 -6.71 -8.68
N GLY A 23 -3.67 -6.20 -7.84
CA GLY A 23 -4.84 -6.93 -7.37
C GLY A 23 -5.67 -6.13 -6.38
N ARG A 24 -6.92 -6.57 -6.22
CA ARG A 24 -7.90 -5.97 -5.33
C ARG A 24 -8.56 -7.05 -4.48
N GLY A 25 -8.56 -6.82 -3.18
CA GLY A 25 -9.23 -7.68 -2.20
C GLY A 25 -10.24 -6.91 -1.38
N GLY A 26 -10.85 -7.59 -0.41
CA GLY A 26 -11.90 -7.01 0.43
C GLY A 26 -11.45 -5.91 1.40
N MET A 27 -10.15 -5.68 1.60
CA MET A 27 -9.63 -4.65 2.51
C MET A 27 -8.81 -3.56 1.84
N ALA A 28 -8.20 -3.88 0.69
CA ALA A 28 -7.20 -3.05 0.06
C ALA A 28 -7.08 -3.34 -1.43
N THR A 29 -6.51 -2.37 -2.14
CA THR A 29 -5.99 -2.53 -3.50
C THR A 29 -4.47 -2.46 -3.46
N VAL A 30 -3.79 -3.32 -4.20
CA VAL A 30 -2.33 -3.34 -4.33
C VAL A 30 -1.94 -2.82 -5.70
N TYR A 31 -1.03 -1.86 -5.75
CA TYR A 31 -0.49 -1.30 -6.99
C TYR A 31 0.98 -1.61 -7.15
N LEU A 32 1.42 -1.79 -8.39
CA LEU A 32 2.82 -1.71 -8.77
C LEU A 32 3.19 -0.23 -8.88
N ALA A 33 4.32 0.13 -8.29
CA ALA A 33 4.89 1.47 -8.41
C ALA A 33 6.42 1.41 -8.50
N GLN A 34 7.02 2.45 -9.07
CA GLN A 34 8.47 2.67 -9.02
C GLN A 34 8.79 3.57 -7.82
N ASP A 35 9.69 3.14 -6.91
CA ASP A 35 10.27 4.01 -5.88
C ASP A 35 11.37 4.87 -6.50
N LEU A 36 11.11 6.17 -6.64
CA LEU A 36 12.00 7.11 -7.32
C LEU A 36 13.30 7.37 -6.56
N ARG A 37 13.36 7.06 -5.25
CA ARG A 37 14.58 7.25 -4.45
C ARG A 37 15.54 6.07 -4.54
N HIS A 38 14.99 4.87 -4.65
CA HIS A 38 15.77 3.62 -4.64
C HIS A 38 15.84 2.94 -6.01
N ASP A 39 15.19 3.53 -7.00
CA ASP A 39 15.09 3.06 -8.39
C ASP A 39 14.74 1.57 -8.50
N ARG A 40 13.67 1.17 -7.80
CA ARG A 40 13.19 -0.22 -7.82
C ARG A 40 11.67 -0.32 -7.83
N PRO A 41 11.11 -1.39 -8.41
CA PRO A 41 9.69 -1.67 -8.31
C PRO A 41 9.30 -2.02 -6.87
N VAL A 42 8.14 -1.53 -6.43
CA VAL A 42 7.55 -1.77 -5.11
C VAL A 42 6.05 -2.02 -5.23
N ALA A 43 5.49 -2.73 -4.25
CA ALA A 43 4.06 -2.91 -4.11
C ALA A 43 3.49 -1.91 -3.08
N LEU A 44 2.49 -1.12 -3.48
CA LEU A 44 1.78 -0.20 -2.59
C LEU A 44 0.41 -0.78 -2.22
N LYS A 45 0.22 -1.20 -0.96
CA LYS A 45 -1.06 -1.69 -0.42
C LYS A 45 -1.86 -0.50 0.13
N VAL A 46 -2.96 -0.15 -0.55
CA VAL A 46 -3.81 1.00 -0.23
C VAL A 46 -5.14 0.51 0.33
N LEU A 47 -5.46 0.90 1.56
CA LEU A 47 -6.73 0.52 2.20
C LEU A 47 -7.92 1.20 1.57
N HIS A 48 -9.06 0.50 1.52
CA HIS A 48 -10.31 1.12 1.11
C HIS A 48 -10.82 2.08 2.21
N PRO A 49 -11.23 3.31 1.86
CA PRO A 49 -11.62 4.33 2.85
C PRO A 49 -12.76 3.89 3.79
N GLU A 50 -13.68 3.07 3.29
CA GLU A 50 -14.83 2.54 4.03
C GLU A 50 -14.38 1.56 5.12
N LEU A 51 -13.38 0.73 4.84
CA LEU A 51 -12.81 -0.20 5.81
C LEU A 51 -11.85 0.46 6.79
N ALA A 52 -11.12 1.50 6.37
CA ALA A 52 -10.30 2.29 7.28
C ALA A 52 -11.14 2.94 8.39
N GLN A 53 -12.37 3.34 8.07
CA GLN A 53 -13.34 3.88 9.04
C GLN A 53 -13.94 2.80 9.93
N LEU A 54 -14.22 1.60 9.38
CA LEU A 54 -14.89 0.52 10.12
C LEU A 54 -13.93 -0.29 11.03
N LEU A 55 -12.73 -0.60 10.54
CA LEU A 55 -11.72 -1.39 11.26
C LEU A 55 -10.77 -0.53 12.10
N GLY A 56 -10.78 0.79 11.85
CA GLY A 56 -9.84 1.73 12.42
C GLY A 56 -8.40 1.56 11.88
N PRO A 57 -7.56 2.59 12.02
CA PRO A 57 -6.14 2.51 11.65
C PRO A 57 -5.37 1.46 12.45
N GLU A 58 -5.89 1.04 13.61
CA GLU A 58 -5.24 0.13 14.54
C GLU A 58 -4.96 -1.26 13.95
N ARG A 59 -5.92 -1.83 13.21
CA ARG A 59 -5.74 -3.16 12.59
C ARG A 59 -4.62 -3.14 11.56
N PHE A 60 -4.58 -2.08 10.75
CA PHE A 60 -3.54 -1.88 9.76
C PHE A 60 -2.17 -1.64 10.39
N GLN A 61 -2.10 -0.79 11.42
CA GLN A 61 -0.87 -0.58 12.17
C GLN A 61 -0.37 -1.88 12.81
N ARG A 62 -1.26 -2.74 13.28
CA ARG A 62 -0.90 -4.04 13.83
C ARG A 62 -0.32 -4.97 12.76
N GLU A 63 -0.91 -5.01 11.56
CA GLU A 63 -0.35 -5.75 10.43
C GLU A 63 1.05 -5.26 10.08
N ILE A 64 1.25 -3.94 9.95
CA ILE A 64 2.57 -3.35 9.66
C ILE A 64 3.57 -3.73 10.74
N LYS A 65 3.22 -3.58 12.03
CA LYS A 65 4.12 -3.92 13.15
C LYS A 65 4.52 -5.40 13.17
N LEU A 66 3.59 -6.29 12.81
CA LEU A 66 3.88 -7.72 12.73
C LEU A 66 4.77 -8.04 11.53
N ALA A 67 4.42 -7.53 10.35
CA ALA A 67 5.17 -7.78 9.12
C ALA A 67 6.59 -7.21 9.17
N ALA A 68 6.78 -6.02 9.75
CA ALA A 68 8.10 -5.39 9.92
C ALA A 68 9.04 -6.18 10.84
N ARG A 69 8.50 -7.05 11.72
CA ARG A 69 9.31 -7.94 12.58
C ARG A 69 9.73 -9.22 11.88
N LEU A 70 9.16 -9.54 10.71
CA LEU A 70 9.48 -10.75 9.98
C LEU A 70 10.70 -10.48 9.09
N GLN A 71 11.84 -11.04 9.48
CA GLN A 71 13.06 -11.03 8.68
C GLN A 71 13.46 -12.47 8.38
N HIS A 72 13.20 -12.90 7.14
CA HIS A 72 13.52 -14.26 6.68
C HIS A 72 13.67 -14.26 5.15
N PRO A 73 14.61 -15.04 4.56
CA PRO A 73 14.83 -15.08 3.11
C PRO A 73 13.60 -15.50 2.27
N HIS A 74 12.60 -16.12 2.91
CA HIS A 74 11.37 -16.56 2.26
C HIS A 74 10.13 -15.73 2.66
N ILE A 75 10.32 -14.58 3.30
CA ILE A 75 9.26 -13.65 3.65
C ILE A 75 9.56 -12.32 2.96
N LEU A 76 8.56 -11.77 2.27
CA LEU A 76 8.67 -10.43 1.70
C LEU A 76 8.83 -9.39 2.81
N THR A 77 9.84 -8.56 2.69
CA THR A 77 10.11 -7.48 3.63
C THR A 77 9.21 -6.28 3.36
N VAL A 78 8.83 -5.59 4.44
CA VAL A 78 8.01 -4.37 4.46
C VAL A 78 8.88 -3.15 4.71
#